data_AF-A0A151SRF7-F1
#
_entry.id   AF-A0A151SRF7-F1
#
_cell.length_a   1.000
_cell.length_b   1.000
_cell.length_c   1.000
_cell.angle_alpha   90.00
_cell.angle_beta   90.00
_cell.angle_gamma   90.00
#
_symmetry.space_group_name_H-M   'P 1'
#
loop_
_entity.id
_entity.type
_entity.pdbx_description
1 polymer ?
#
loop_
_entity_poly.entity_id
_entity_poly.type
_entity_poly.pdbx_seq_one_letter_code
_entity_poly.pdbx_strand_id
1 'polypeptide(L)' 'MCTDYSNLNKACPKDAYPLPCIDRLVDSASGHSIFCFLDAYSSYNQIKMHPANEEKMAFITESANFCYKVMSFGL' A
#
# COMPACT_ATOMS: atom_id res chain seq x y z
N MET A 1 -2.50 -14.25 -1.63
CA MET A 1 -1.26 -14.53 -2.37
C MET A 1 -0.22 -13.51 -1.95
N CYS A 2 0.99 -13.92 -1.62
CA CYS A 2 2.09 -13.04 -1.28
C CYS A 2 3.12 -13.12 -2.41
N THR A 3 3.56 -11.98 -2.92
CA THR A 3 4.58 -11.90 -3.97
C THR A 3 5.83 -11.29 -3.38
N ASP A 4 6.98 -11.91 -3.60
CA ASP A 4 8.26 -11.37 -3.15
C ASP A 4 8.75 -10.25 -4.08
N TYR A 5 8.54 -9.00 -3.67
CA TYR A 5 9.03 -7.81 -4.36
C TYR A 5 10.35 -7.28 -3.77
N SER A 6 11.07 -8.03 -2.93
CA SER A 6 12.28 -7.54 -2.25
C SER A 6 13.32 -6.91 -3.18
N ASN A 7 13.54 -7.49 -4.36
CA ASN A 7 14.48 -6.94 -5.34
C ASN A 7 13.92 -5.69 -6.04
N LEU A 8 12.62 -5.68 -6.36
CA LEU A 8 11.94 -4.51 -6.93
C LEU A 8 12.00 -3.33 -5.96
N ASN A 9 11.72 -3.55 -4.68
CA ASN A 9 11.70 -2.51 -3.64
C ASN A 9 13.09 -1.96 -3.34
N LYS A 10 14.15 -2.77 -3.53
CA LYS A 10 15.55 -2.29 -3.45
C LYS A 10 15.94 -1.42 -4.64
N ALA A 11 15.41 -1.70 -5.82
CA ALA A 11 15.70 -0.94 -7.04
C ALA A 11 14.87 0.36 -7.14
N CYS A 12 13.72 0.41 -6.48
CA CYS A 12 12.85 1.58 -6.48
C CYS A 12 13.28 2.60 -5.40
N PRO A 13 13.45 3.89 -5.75
CA PRO A 13 13.63 4.95 -4.75
C PRO A 13 12.42 5.00 -3.79
N LYS A 14 12.70 5.09 -2.48
CA LYS A 14 11.63 5.27 -1.49
C LYS A 14 11.17 6.71 -1.48
N ASP A 15 9.88 6.92 -1.77
CA ASP A 15 9.20 8.19 -1.52
C ASP A 15 8.57 8.15 -0.11
N ALA A 16 9.31 8.66 0.87
CA ALA A 16 8.88 8.66 2.26
C ALA A 16 7.95 9.85 2.52
N TYR A 17 6.64 9.66 2.30
CA TYR A 17 5.65 10.68 2.63
C TYR A 17 5.70 11.00 4.14
N PRO A 18 5.81 12.30 4.52
CA PRO A 18 5.91 12.67 5.93
C PRO A 18 4.59 12.41 6.64
N LEU A 19 4.59 11.43 7.55
CA LEU A 19 3.44 11.17 8.41
C LEU A 19 3.47 12.09 9.63
N PRO A 20 2.30 12.55 10.13
CA PRO A 20 2.23 13.36 11.34
C PRO A 20 2.66 12.54 12.58
N CYS A 21 3.16 13.24 13.60
CA CYS A 21 3.49 12.63 14.88
C CYS A 21 2.22 12.03 15.53
N ILE A 22 2.34 10.83 16.09
CA ILE A 22 1.22 10.10 16.69
C ILE A 22 0.57 10.88 17.84
N ASP A 23 1.37 11.54 18.69
CA ASP A 23 0.85 12.32 19.82
C ASP A 23 -0.05 13.45 19.34
N ARG A 24 0.32 14.12 18.23
CA ARG A 24 -0.50 15.18 17.63
C ARG A 24 -1.84 14.65 17.11
N LEU A 25 -1.87 13.42 16.58
CA LEU A 25 -3.11 12.79 16.14
C LEU A 25 -4.01 12.46 17.33
N VAL A 26 -3.44 11.90 18.41
CA VAL A 26 -4.17 11.55 19.63
C VAL A 26 -4.73 12.79 20.32
N ASP A 27 -3.91 13.84 20.49
CA ASP A 27 -4.33 15.09 21.11
C ASP A 27 -5.45 15.76 20.31
N SER A 28 -5.37 15.73 18.97
CA SER A 28 -6.43 16.29 18.10
C SER A 28 -7.77 15.57 18.22
N ALA A 29 -7.74 14.28 18.54
CA ALA A 29 -8.92 13.45 18.72
C ALA A 29 -9.47 13.52 20.16
N SER A 30 -8.66 13.97 21.13
CA SER A 30 -9.05 14.08 22.53
C SER A 30 -10.22 15.06 22.72
N GLY A 31 -11.09 14.79 23.71
CA GLY A 31 -12.26 15.63 24.02
C GLY A 31 -13.52 15.33 23.20
N HIS A 32 -13.46 14.45 22.20
CA HIS A 32 -14.66 13.98 21.50
C HIS A 32 -15.35 12.87 22.28
N SER A 33 -16.68 12.87 22.30
CA SER A 33 -17.49 11.88 23.04
C SER A 33 -17.76 10.59 22.27
N ILE A 34 -17.57 10.60 20.94
CA ILE A 34 -17.86 9.48 20.04
C ILE A 34 -16.71 9.32 19.06
N PHE A 35 -16.29 8.06 18.88
CA PHE A 35 -15.30 7.67 17.90
C PHE A 35 -15.88 6.60 16.97
N CYS A 36 -15.58 6.72 15.67
CA CYS A 36 -15.85 5.69 14.68
C CYS A 36 -14.53 5.27 14.03
N PHE A 37 -14.27 3.97 14.03
CA PHE A 37 -13.09 3.40 13.38
C PHE A 37 -13.50 2.81 12.04
N LEU A 38 -12.78 3.18 10.98
CA LEU A 38 -12.97 2.63 9.65
C LEU A 38 -11.84 1.66 9.38
N ASP A 39 -12.19 0.44 8.98
CA ASP A 39 -11.19 -0.53 8.54
C ASP A 39 -10.82 -0.28 7.08
N ALA A 40 -9.51 -0.17 6.86
CA ALA A 40 -8.89 0.04 5.56
C ALA A 40 -8.07 -1.18 5.14
N TYR A 41 -8.38 -2.39 5.64
CA TYR A 41 -7.65 -3.63 5.38
C TYR A 41 -7.36 -3.84 3.89
N SER A 42 -8.34 -3.60 3.00
CA SER A 42 -8.19 -3.77 1.55
C SER A 42 -7.76 -2.50 0.81
N SER A 43 -7.32 -1.44 1.51
CA SER A 43 -7.05 -0.12 0.92
C SER A 43 -6.02 -0.15 -0.21
N TYR A 44 -4.96 -0.94 -0.07
CA TYR A 44 -3.96 -1.13 -1.12
C TYR A 44 -4.61 -1.57 -2.44
N ASN A 45 -5.47 -2.60 -2.37
CA ASN A 45 -6.13 -3.18 -3.54
C ASN A 45 -7.19 -2.26 -4.17
N GLN A 46 -7.46 -1.09 -3.58
CA GLN A 46 -8.38 -0.08 -4.12
C GLN A 46 -7.63 1.06 -4.85
N ILE A 47 -6.33 1.22 -4.60
CA ILE A 47 -5.49 2.25 -5.24
C ILE A 47 -5.03 1.71 -6.60
N LYS A 48 -5.41 2.38 -7.68
CA LYS A 48 -4.98 2.01 -9.04
C LYS A 48 -3.49 2.26 -9.21
N MET A 49 -2.81 1.30 -9.83
CA MET A 49 -1.44 1.51 -10.26
C MET A 49 -1.39 2.51 -11.41
N HIS A 50 -0.31 3.28 -11.46
CA HIS A 50 -0.04 4.10 -12.63
C HIS A 50 0.17 3.16 -13.84
N PRO A 51 -0.46 3.39 -15.00
CA PRO A 51 -0.41 2.44 -16.14
C PRO A 51 1.02 2.05 -16.55
N ALA A 52 1.96 3.00 -16.55
CA ALA A 52 3.37 2.75 -16.88
C ALA A 52 4.13 1.88 -15.86
N ASN A 53 3.53 1.58 -14.70
CA ASN A 53 4.13 0.76 -13.64
C ASN A 53 3.41 -0.59 -13.47
N GLU A 54 2.29 -0.86 -14.14
CA GLU A 54 1.57 -2.13 -14.02
C GLU A 54 2.46 -3.33 -14.40
N GLU A 55 3.25 -3.23 -15.46
CA GLU A 55 4.15 -4.31 -15.87
C GLU A 55 5.25 -4.61 -14.84
N LYS A 56 5.68 -3.61 -14.05
CA LYS A 56 6.65 -3.79 -12.96
C LYS A 56 6.06 -4.58 -11.79
N MET A 57 4.74 -4.68 -11.72
CA MET A 57 3.99 -5.46 -10.74
C MET A 57 3.76 -6.90 -11.17
N ALA A 58 4.45 -7.36 -12.22
CA ALA A 58 4.33 -8.72 -12.71
C ALA A 58 4.78 -9.76 -11.67
N PHE A 59 4.07 -10.89 -11.65
CA PHE A 59 4.41 -12.06 -10.86
C PHE A 59 4.13 -13.33 -11.66
N ILE A 60 4.89 -14.38 -11.34
CA ILE A 60 4.83 -15.65 -12.05
C ILE A 60 4.02 -16.63 -11.20
N THR A 61 3.09 -17.33 -11.83
CA THR A 61 2.40 -18.51 -11.28
C THR A 61 2.81 -19.75 -12.08
N GLU A 62 2.43 -20.94 -11.62
CA GLU A 62 2.72 -22.19 -12.34
C GLU A 62 2.13 -22.23 -13.76
N SER A 63 1.03 -21.51 -14.00
CA SER A 63 0.28 -21.56 -15.26
C SER A 63 0.46 -20.36 -16.16
N ALA A 64 0.75 -19.18 -15.60
CA ALA A 64 0.89 -17.94 -16.37
C ALA A 64 1.57 -16.81 -15.58
N ASN A 65 1.88 -15.73 -16.31
CA ASN A 65 2.33 -14.48 -15.74
C ASN A 65 1.16 -13.51 -15.65
N PHE A 66 1.04 -12.84 -14.50
CA PHE A 66 0.01 -11.84 -14.26
C PHE A 66 0.65 -10.56 -13.74
N CYS A 67 -0.03 -9.44 -13.91
CA CYS A 67 0.35 -8.17 -13.30
C CYS A 67 -0.83 -7.59 -12.52
N TYR A 68 -0.53 -6.89 -11.42
CA TYR A 68 -1.53 -6.16 -10.67
C TYR A 68 -1.83 -4.80 -11.31
N LYS A 69 -3.12 -4.50 -11.46
CA LYS A 69 -3.63 -3.16 -11.88
C LYS A 69 -3.89 -2.21 -10.72
N VAL A 70 -3.81 -2.74 -9.50
CA VAL A 70 -3.98 -2.02 -8.23
C VAL A 70 -2.77 -2.30 -7.36
N MET A 71 -2.54 -1.47 -6.34
CA MET A 71 -1.40 -1.66 -5.46
C MET A 71 -1.54 -2.98 -4.69
N SER A 72 -0.53 -3.85 -4.80
CA SER A 72 -0.49 -5.11 -4.07
C SER A 72 0.28 -4.97 -2.76
N PHE A 73 0.04 -5.91 -1.85
CA PHE A 73 0.84 -6.02 -0.63
C PHE A 73 2.26 -6.46 -0.97
N GLY A 74 3.22 -5.92 -0.21
CA GLY A 74 4.64 -6.29 -0.32
C GLY A 74 5.48 -5.35 -1.18
N LEU A 75 4.89 -4.29 -1.75
CA LEU A 75 5.63 -3.16 -2.34
C LEU A 75 6.41 -2.35 -1.28
#